data_AF-A0A522P7E6-F1
#
_entry.id   AF-A0A522P7E6-F1
#
_cell.length_a   1.000
_cell.length_b   1.000
_cell.length_c   1.000
_cell.angle_alpha   90.00
_cell.angle_beta   90.00
_cell.angle_gamma   90.00
#
_symmetry.space_group_name_H-M   'P 1'
#
loop_
_entity.id
_entity.type
_entity.pdbx_description
1 polymer ?
#
loop_
_entity_poly.entity_id
_entity_poly.type
_entity_poly.pdbx_seq_one_letter_code
_entity_poly.pdbx_strand_id
1 'polypeptide(L)'
;MRTAAEESRGASLEQVRAEAKAQIERIHARSGDHVVELRRESDAEIASIREWSKAEIARIRSETDARIEGAKSNLEADLEDHAAQVEQHIERAQARIRQFEAEMEAFFEQLEAIDDPGAFAAAVAGMPEPPDLDDVATAVDTGAPDAEARGQAETEPPAEATATPEQTSTAEGTSEVSHTTVVGPPEQAGPEVEDPRLVALRNGHDLGAAEAEAAAESQAESGAASVAEAKAGDQAESGRGSVAEPDAASPDGSPVDEAETLGEDALAARLGIQAGEALAAAPADDAPPEAPAARATTRVVVVGLVSVSSIASFKRQVSAIEGVRSVGVSSGPDGEFVFKVEHDPVLALQDMLPKVPGFAVRVVSSADGTIQVAASDPDLHD
;
A
#
# COMPACT_ATOMS: atom_id res chain seq x y z
N MET A 1 48.86 -75.59 -20.77
CA MET A 1 47.72 -75.29 -19.89
C MET A 1 47.93 -74.03 -19.07
N ARG A 2 48.91 -73.97 -18.14
CA ARG A 2 49.15 -72.78 -17.30
C ARG A 2 49.30 -71.47 -18.10
N THR A 3 50.18 -71.44 -19.10
CA THR A 3 50.40 -70.26 -19.96
C THR A 3 49.10 -69.78 -20.63
N ALA A 4 48.31 -70.69 -21.20
CA ALA A 4 47.02 -70.36 -21.82
C ALA A 4 45.98 -69.81 -20.81
N ALA A 5 46.02 -70.24 -19.54
CA ALA A 5 45.18 -69.68 -18.49
C ALA A 5 45.66 -68.27 -18.05
N GLU A 6 46.97 -68.04 -18.04
CA GLU A 6 47.57 -66.73 -17.76
C GLU A 6 47.31 -65.74 -18.91
N GLU A 7 47.39 -66.18 -20.17
CA GLU A 7 47.01 -65.44 -21.38
C GLU A 7 45.51 -65.09 -21.39
N SER A 8 44.64 -66.08 -21.13
CA SER A 8 43.19 -65.87 -21.05
C SER A 8 42.82 -64.86 -19.95
N ARG A 9 43.47 -64.93 -18.78
CA ARG A 9 43.30 -63.94 -17.71
C ARG A 9 43.78 -62.55 -18.13
N GLY A 10 44.89 -62.46 -18.85
CA GLY A 10 45.41 -61.20 -19.40
C GLY A 10 44.39 -60.53 -20.32
N ALA A 11 43.92 -61.28 -21.32
CA ALA A 11 42.90 -60.81 -22.27
C ALA A 11 41.60 -60.35 -21.56
N SER A 12 41.10 -61.09 -20.56
CA SER A 12 39.92 -60.68 -19.79
C SER A 12 40.14 -59.38 -19.00
N LEU A 13 41.33 -59.17 -18.43
CA LEU A 13 41.64 -57.92 -17.72
C LEU A 13 41.82 -56.73 -18.67
N GLU A 14 42.37 -56.96 -19.85
CA GLU A 14 42.48 -55.94 -20.91
C GLU A 14 41.11 -55.54 -21.46
N GLN A 15 40.21 -56.53 -21.68
CA GLN A 15 38.82 -56.30 -22.05
C GLN A 15 38.10 -55.44 -20.99
N VAL A 16 38.13 -55.83 -19.72
CA VAL A 16 37.46 -55.07 -18.64
C VAL A 16 38.03 -53.65 -18.50
N ARG A 17 39.34 -53.46 -18.72
CA ARG A 17 39.96 -52.11 -18.74
C ARG A 17 39.48 -51.27 -19.93
N ALA A 18 39.34 -51.86 -21.11
CA ALA A 18 38.81 -51.19 -22.29
C ALA A 18 37.33 -50.81 -22.11
N GLU A 19 36.52 -51.73 -21.58
CA GLU A 19 35.11 -51.50 -21.25
C GLU A 19 34.93 -50.42 -20.18
N ALA A 20 35.74 -50.44 -19.10
CA ALA A 20 35.74 -49.41 -18.07
C ALA A 20 36.12 -48.04 -18.63
N LYS A 21 37.14 -47.96 -19.49
CA LYS A 21 37.51 -46.70 -20.18
C LYS A 21 36.35 -46.19 -21.04
N ALA A 22 35.75 -47.05 -21.87
CA ALA A 22 34.60 -46.69 -22.70
C ALA A 22 33.34 -46.33 -21.88
N GLN A 23 33.18 -46.86 -20.67
CA GLN A 23 32.14 -46.47 -19.72
C GLN A 23 32.39 -45.07 -19.15
N ILE A 24 33.62 -44.76 -18.76
CA ILE A 24 34.02 -43.42 -18.28
C ILE A 24 33.80 -42.38 -19.39
N GLU A 25 34.26 -42.65 -20.61
CA GLU A 25 34.06 -41.74 -21.76
C GLU A 25 32.56 -41.49 -22.03
N ARG A 26 31.70 -42.51 -21.94
CA ARG A 26 30.23 -42.35 -22.06
C ARG A 26 29.60 -41.57 -20.90
N ILE A 27 30.12 -41.69 -19.68
CA ILE A 27 29.67 -40.88 -18.53
C ILE A 27 30.07 -39.41 -18.74
N HIS A 28 31.30 -39.14 -19.17
CA HIS A 28 31.78 -37.78 -19.44
C HIS A 28 30.99 -37.10 -20.57
N ALA A 29 30.72 -37.82 -21.67
CA ALA A 29 29.88 -37.30 -22.76
C ALA A 29 28.48 -36.90 -22.25
N ARG A 30 27.77 -37.83 -21.59
CA ARG A 30 26.43 -37.57 -21.03
C ARG A 30 26.42 -36.44 -20.01
N SER A 31 27.46 -36.33 -19.18
CA SER A 31 27.59 -35.23 -18.21
C SER A 31 27.77 -33.88 -18.91
N GLY A 32 28.54 -33.84 -20.00
CA GLY A 32 28.66 -32.66 -20.87
C GLY A 32 27.32 -32.26 -21.47
N ASP A 33 26.59 -33.21 -22.06
CA ASP A 33 25.26 -32.99 -22.65
C ASP A 33 24.28 -32.44 -21.60
N HIS A 34 24.26 -33.03 -20.40
CA HIS A 34 23.37 -32.61 -19.31
C HIS A 34 23.68 -31.19 -18.80
N VAL A 35 24.95 -30.78 -18.73
CA VAL A 35 25.34 -29.41 -18.37
C VAL A 35 24.92 -28.40 -19.44
N VAL A 36 24.90 -28.78 -20.72
CA VAL A 36 24.39 -27.91 -21.80
C VAL A 36 22.87 -27.78 -21.70
N GLU A 37 22.13 -28.88 -21.48
CA GLU A 37 20.67 -28.83 -21.34
C GLU A 37 20.23 -28.05 -20.11
N LEU A 38 20.88 -28.26 -18.94
CA LEU A 38 20.55 -27.54 -17.71
C LEU A 38 20.74 -26.02 -17.88
N ARG A 39 21.80 -25.58 -18.59
CA ARG A 39 21.99 -24.15 -18.91
C ARG A 39 20.87 -23.63 -19.80
N ARG A 40 20.52 -24.37 -20.86
CA ARG A 40 19.43 -24.02 -21.77
C ARG A 40 18.08 -23.93 -21.05
N GLU A 41 17.82 -24.82 -20.10
CA GLU A 41 16.63 -24.82 -19.25
C GLU A 41 16.63 -23.60 -18.32
N SER A 42 17.73 -23.32 -17.62
CA SER A 42 17.88 -22.13 -16.77
C SER A 42 17.73 -20.82 -17.55
N ASP A 43 18.32 -20.71 -18.75
CA ASP A 43 18.20 -19.53 -19.60
C ASP A 43 16.74 -19.32 -20.06
N ALA A 44 16.01 -20.41 -20.34
CA ALA A 44 14.58 -20.36 -20.70
C ALA A 44 13.69 -20.00 -19.49
N GLU A 45 13.99 -20.49 -18.30
CA GLU A 45 13.31 -20.13 -17.05
C GLU A 45 13.52 -18.64 -16.74
N ILE A 46 14.76 -18.14 -16.81
CA ILE A 46 15.08 -16.72 -16.62
C ILE A 46 14.32 -15.84 -17.63
N ALA A 47 14.22 -16.26 -18.89
CA ALA A 47 13.41 -15.55 -19.89
C ALA A 47 11.91 -15.54 -19.53
N SER A 48 11.37 -16.67 -19.07
CA SER A 48 9.98 -16.80 -18.63
C SER A 48 9.66 -15.89 -17.42
N ILE A 49 10.54 -15.88 -16.41
CA ILE A 49 10.41 -15.03 -15.21
C ILE A 49 10.44 -13.55 -15.59
N ARG A 50 11.31 -13.14 -16.53
CA ARG A 50 11.38 -11.75 -17.01
C ARG A 50 10.12 -11.32 -17.75
N GLU A 51 9.57 -12.16 -18.62
CA GLU A 51 8.34 -11.85 -19.34
C GLU A 51 7.13 -11.80 -18.39
N TRP A 52 7.03 -12.74 -17.44
CA TRP A 52 6.01 -12.70 -16.39
C TRP A 52 6.12 -11.43 -15.53
N SER A 53 7.32 -11.08 -15.07
CA SER A 53 7.55 -9.87 -14.26
C SER A 53 7.16 -8.60 -15.01
N LYS A 54 7.48 -8.50 -16.29
CA LYS A 54 7.08 -7.38 -17.16
C LYS A 54 5.56 -7.30 -17.33
N ALA A 55 4.89 -8.43 -17.56
CA ALA A 55 3.43 -8.50 -17.66
C ALA A 55 2.76 -8.10 -16.34
N GLU A 56 3.31 -8.53 -15.20
CA GLU A 56 2.78 -8.24 -13.87
C GLU A 56 2.97 -6.75 -13.50
N ILE A 57 4.10 -6.14 -13.83
CA ILE A 57 4.31 -4.68 -13.68
C ILE A 57 3.29 -3.90 -14.53
N ALA A 58 3.00 -4.35 -15.76
CA ALA A 58 1.97 -3.72 -16.60
C ALA A 58 0.56 -3.90 -16.01
N ARG A 59 0.26 -5.07 -15.42
CA ARG A 59 -1.00 -5.34 -14.73
C ARG A 59 -1.19 -4.42 -13.53
N ILE A 60 -0.20 -4.32 -12.65
CA ILE A 60 -0.23 -3.48 -11.44
C ILE A 60 -0.38 -1.99 -11.79
N ARG A 61 0.30 -1.51 -12.84
CA ARG A 61 0.12 -0.13 -13.34
C ARG A 61 -1.32 0.10 -13.81
N SER A 62 -1.83 -0.77 -14.68
CA SER A 62 -3.22 -0.66 -15.19
C SER A 62 -4.26 -0.75 -14.07
N GLU A 63 -4.03 -1.55 -13.04
CA GLU A 63 -4.91 -1.65 -11.86
C GLU A 63 -4.84 -0.37 -11.01
N THR A 64 -3.65 0.21 -10.86
CA THR A 64 -3.44 1.46 -10.12
C THR A 64 -4.11 2.65 -10.82
N ASP A 65 -3.95 2.76 -12.14
CA ASP A 65 -4.61 3.79 -12.95
C ASP A 65 -6.14 3.68 -12.87
N ALA A 66 -6.68 2.46 -12.92
CA ALA A 66 -8.12 2.22 -12.76
C ALA A 66 -8.64 2.62 -11.37
N ARG A 67 -7.89 2.33 -10.29
CA ARG A 67 -8.25 2.76 -8.92
C ARG A 67 -8.20 4.28 -8.77
N ILE A 68 -7.21 4.95 -9.37
CA ILE A 68 -7.10 6.41 -9.37
C ILE A 68 -8.29 7.03 -10.09
N GLU A 69 -8.70 6.50 -11.25
CA GLU A 69 -9.83 7.02 -12.00
C GLU A 69 -11.17 6.78 -11.28
N GLY A 70 -11.35 5.62 -10.65
CA GLY A 70 -12.49 5.35 -9.77
C GLY A 70 -12.57 6.33 -8.60
N ALA A 71 -11.44 6.61 -7.93
CA ALA A 71 -11.39 7.58 -6.84
C ALA A 71 -11.74 9.01 -7.28
N LYS A 72 -11.31 9.44 -8.48
CA LYS A 72 -11.71 10.74 -9.06
C LYS A 72 -13.21 10.79 -9.35
N SER A 73 -13.76 9.75 -10.00
CA SER A 73 -15.18 9.70 -10.34
C SER A 73 -16.07 9.71 -9.09
N ASN A 74 -15.64 9.06 -8.01
CA ASN A 74 -16.34 9.12 -6.72
C ASN A 74 -16.29 10.52 -6.12
N LEU A 75 -15.13 11.19 -6.13
CA LEU A 75 -14.99 12.56 -5.65
C LEU A 75 -15.82 13.56 -6.46
N GLU A 76 -15.92 13.39 -7.78
CA GLU A 76 -16.77 14.22 -8.65
C GLU A 76 -18.25 14.05 -8.29
N ALA A 77 -18.71 12.82 -8.06
CA ALA A 77 -20.07 12.53 -7.60
C ALA A 77 -20.36 13.10 -6.21
N ASP A 78 -19.45 12.94 -5.24
CA ASP A 78 -19.60 13.52 -3.89
C ASP A 78 -19.66 15.06 -3.92
N LEU A 79 -18.94 15.70 -4.85
CA LEU A 79 -18.99 17.15 -5.06
C LEU A 79 -20.30 17.61 -5.72
N GLU A 80 -20.85 16.83 -6.66
CA GLU A 80 -22.17 17.10 -7.28
C GLU A 80 -23.31 16.94 -6.25
N ASP A 81 -23.29 15.87 -5.45
CA ASP A 81 -24.24 15.63 -4.35
C ASP A 81 -24.19 16.77 -3.32
N HIS A 82 -22.99 17.20 -2.91
CA HIS A 82 -22.84 18.32 -1.97
C HIS A 82 -23.29 19.67 -2.58
N ALA A 83 -23.04 19.91 -3.87
CA ALA A 83 -23.54 21.10 -4.55
C ALA A 83 -25.08 21.14 -4.58
N ALA A 84 -25.72 20.02 -4.95
CA ALA A 84 -27.18 19.88 -4.93
C ALA A 84 -27.76 20.06 -3.51
N GLN A 85 -27.07 19.57 -2.49
CA GLN A 85 -27.43 19.77 -1.09
C GLN A 85 -27.37 21.26 -0.69
N VAL A 86 -26.31 21.99 -1.07
CA VAL A 86 -26.18 23.43 -0.83
C VAL A 86 -27.29 24.21 -1.55
N GLU A 87 -27.60 23.88 -2.80
CA GLU A 87 -28.70 24.51 -3.55
C GLU A 87 -30.05 24.31 -2.85
N GLN A 88 -30.36 23.10 -2.38
CA GLN A 88 -31.58 22.82 -1.62
C GLN A 88 -31.68 23.66 -0.33
N HIS A 89 -30.56 23.96 0.33
CA HIS A 89 -30.54 24.81 1.53
C HIS A 89 -30.76 26.29 1.21
N ILE A 90 -30.19 26.77 0.11
CA ILE A 90 -30.47 28.12 -0.41
C ILE A 90 -31.95 28.24 -0.75
N GLU A 91 -32.55 27.26 -1.43
CA GLU A 91 -33.99 27.25 -1.73
C GLU A 91 -34.85 27.25 -0.47
N ARG A 92 -34.50 26.43 0.55
CA ARG A 92 -35.22 26.33 1.82
C ARG A 92 -35.16 27.65 2.61
N ALA A 93 -33.98 28.27 2.69
CA ALA A 93 -33.80 29.57 3.33
C ALA A 93 -34.59 30.68 2.59
N GLN A 94 -34.51 30.73 1.26
CA GLN A 94 -35.28 31.68 0.44
C GLN A 94 -36.79 31.46 0.54
N ALA A 95 -37.26 30.22 0.73
CA ALA A 95 -38.67 29.94 0.99
C ALA A 95 -39.11 30.48 2.36
N ARG A 96 -38.28 30.30 3.41
CA ARG A 96 -38.57 30.80 4.76
C ARG A 96 -38.57 32.33 4.83
N ILE A 97 -37.64 33.00 4.13
CA ILE A 97 -37.61 34.46 4.00
C ILE A 97 -38.88 34.98 3.32
N ARG A 98 -39.23 34.43 2.15
CA ARG A 98 -40.46 34.82 1.42
C ARG A 98 -41.75 34.59 2.22
N GLN A 99 -41.79 33.54 3.05
CA GLN A 99 -42.90 33.33 3.97
C GLN A 99 -43.00 34.46 4.99
N PHE A 100 -41.88 34.81 5.64
CA PHE A 100 -41.85 35.90 6.63
C PHE A 100 -42.17 37.26 6.01
N GLU A 101 -41.69 37.55 4.80
CA GLU A 101 -42.05 38.76 4.05
C GLU A 101 -43.56 38.86 3.82
N ALA A 102 -44.23 37.76 3.46
CA ALA A 102 -45.68 37.71 3.29
C ALA A 102 -46.45 37.81 4.62
N GLU A 103 -45.95 37.21 5.70
CA GLU A 103 -46.50 37.36 7.06
C GLU A 103 -46.40 38.82 7.54
N MET A 104 -45.29 39.50 7.23
CA MET A 104 -45.09 40.92 7.52
C MET A 104 -45.97 41.83 6.68
N GLU A 105 -46.14 41.57 5.37
CA GLU A 105 -47.04 42.33 4.49
C GLU A 105 -48.49 42.26 4.98
N ALA A 106 -48.99 41.06 5.29
CA ALA A 106 -50.33 40.86 5.84
C ALA A 106 -50.51 41.53 7.21
N PHE A 107 -49.47 41.54 8.06
CA PHE A 107 -49.48 42.25 9.34
C PHE A 107 -49.56 43.77 9.17
N PHE A 108 -48.86 44.35 8.18
CA PHE A 108 -48.98 45.78 7.88
C PHE A 108 -50.35 46.15 7.29
N GLU A 109 -50.91 45.34 6.38
CA GLU A 109 -52.28 45.52 5.88
C GLU A 109 -53.30 45.48 7.05
N GLN A 110 -53.10 44.59 8.02
CA GLN A 110 -53.91 44.53 9.24
C GLN A 110 -53.75 45.79 10.12
N LEU A 111 -52.54 46.34 10.26
CA LEU A 111 -52.31 47.57 11.04
C LEU A 111 -52.95 48.81 10.39
N GLU A 112 -52.93 48.92 9.07
CA GLU A 112 -53.56 50.04 8.34
C GLU A 112 -55.10 50.04 8.49
N ALA A 113 -55.70 48.89 8.80
CA ALA A 113 -57.14 48.75 9.01
C ALA A 113 -57.63 49.12 10.44
N ILE A 114 -56.75 49.49 11.36
CA ILE A 114 -57.10 49.74 12.78
C ILE A 114 -57.15 51.25 13.09
N ASP A 115 -58.36 51.80 13.17
CA ASP A 115 -58.61 53.21 13.53
C ASP A 115 -58.41 53.53 15.04
N ASP A 116 -58.50 52.53 15.93
CA ASP A 116 -58.39 52.75 17.39
C ASP A 116 -56.93 52.69 17.87
N PRO A 117 -56.38 53.77 18.49
CA PRO A 117 -55.00 53.78 18.97
C PRO A 117 -54.73 52.76 20.10
N GLY A 118 -55.75 52.33 20.84
CA GLY A 118 -55.62 51.26 21.84
C GLY A 118 -55.37 49.90 21.19
N ALA A 119 -56.24 49.53 20.25
CA ALA A 119 -56.10 48.32 19.44
C ALA A 119 -54.81 48.32 18.59
N PHE A 120 -54.40 49.47 18.05
CA PHE A 120 -53.15 49.60 17.29
C PHE A 120 -51.93 49.24 18.16
N ALA A 121 -51.84 49.78 19.38
CA ALA A 121 -50.75 49.47 20.30
C ALA A 121 -50.71 47.98 20.70
N ALA A 122 -51.88 47.34 20.82
CA ALA A 122 -51.97 45.90 21.08
C ALA A 122 -51.56 45.06 19.86
N ALA A 123 -51.90 45.49 18.64
CA ALA A 123 -51.51 44.82 17.40
C ALA A 123 -50.00 44.92 17.14
N VAL A 124 -49.39 46.09 17.34
CA VAL A 124 -47.92 46.29 17.22
C VAL A 124 -47.14 45.39 18.19
N ALA A 125 -47.67 45.11 19.38
CA ALA A 125 -47.05 44.18 20.33
C ALA A 125 -47.08 42.70 19.87
N GLY A 126 -47.85 42.38 18.82
CA GLY A 126 -47.93 41.06 18.19
C GLY A 126 -47.22 40.99 16.84
N MET A 127 -46.24 41.85 16.58
CA MET A 127 -45.42 41.84 15.37
C MET A 127 -44.75 40.47 15.15
N PRO A 128 -44.77 39.90 13.94
CA PRO A 128 -44.08 38.64 13.63
C PRO A 128 -42.59 38.69 14.00
N GLU A 129 -42.12 37.68 14.74
CA GLU A 129 -40.70 37.52 15.07
C GLU A 129 -39.95 36.97 13.84
N PRO A 130 -38.76 37.50 13.50
CA PRO A 130 -38.00 37.00 12.36
C PRO A 130 -37.69 35.51 12.53
N PRO A 131 -37.77 34.71 11.45
CA PRO A 131 -37.47 33.29 11.53
C PRO A 131 -35.99 33.08 11.84
N ASP A 132 -35.70 32.14 12.72
CA ASP A 132 -34.34 31.63 12.85
C ASP A 132 -33.93 30.94 11.55
N LEU A 133 -32.72 31.25 11.07
CA LEU A 133 -32.12 30.68 9.87
C LEU A 133 -31.07 29.61 10.22
N ASP A 134 -30.59 29.56 11.47
CA ASP A 134 -29.63 28.56 11.94
C ASP A 134 -30.31 27.17 12.07
N ASP A 135 -31.62 27.12 12.32
CA ASP A 135 -32.47 25.92 12.19
C ASP A 135 -32.43 25.32 10.78
N VAL A 136 -32.24 26.15 9.74
CA VAL A 136 -32.15 25.72 8.34
C VAL A 136 -30.75 25.16 8.03
N ALA A 137 -29.72 25.66 8.72
CA ALA A 137 -28.32 25.27 8.56
C ALA A 137 -27.92 24.04 9.41
N THR A 138 -28.56 23.79 10.55
CA THR A 138 -28.23 22.67 11.45
C THR A 138 -28.82 21.33 11.01
N ALA A 139 -29.88 21.33 10.20
CA ALA A 139 -30.48 20.13 9.60
C ALA A 139 -29.59 19.41 8.56
N VAL A 140 -28.39 19.96 8.30
CA VAL A 140 -27.46 19.57 7.23
C VAL A 140 -26.38 18.61 7.74
N ASP A 141 -25.80 18.96 8.89
CA ASP A 141 -24.57 18.37 9.44
C ASP A 141 -24.79 16.92 9.93
N THR A 142 -26.03 16.56 10.25
CA THR A 142 -26.42 15.18 10.61
C THR A 142 -26.62 14.26 9.39
N GLY A 143 -26.53 14.79 8.17
CA GLY A 143 -26.79 14.07 6.92
C GLY A 143 -25.54 13.56 6.18
N ALA A 144 -24.33 13.85 6.67
CA ALA A 144 -23.09 13.37 6.05
C ALA A 144 -23.08 11.82 6.05
N PRO A 145 -23.10 11.14 4.88
CA PRO A 145 -23.32 9.70 4.80
C PRO A 145 -22.03 8.92 5.08
N ASP A 146 -21.61 8.94 6.36
CA ASP A 146 -20.64 8.04 7.00
C ASP A 146 -19.53 7.56 6.04
N ALA A 147 -18.72 8.51 5.54
CA ALA A 147 -17.72 8.25 4.49
C ALA A 147 -16.68 7.20 4.91
N GLU A 148 -16.44 7.05 6.21
CA GLU A 148 -15.59 6.00 6.79
C GLU A 148 -16.15 4.58 6.54
N ALA A 149 -17.46 4.41 6.35
CA ALA A 149 -18.10 3.12 6.08
C ALA A 149 -17.99 2.68 4.60
N ARG A 150 -17.85 3.60 3.64
CA ARG A 150 -17.72 3.26 2.21
C ARG A 150 -16.29 2.83 1.83
N GLY A 151 -15.27 3.38 2.49
CA GLY A 151 -13.86 3.09 2.20
C GLY A 151 -13.36 1.67 2.55
N GLN A 152 -14.19 0.81 3.15
CA GLN A 152 -13.81 -0.56 3.56
C GLN A 152 -14.50 -1.68 2.77
N ALA A 153 -15.36 -1.35 1.81
CA ALA A 153 -16.12 -2.35 1.04
C ALA A 153 -15.39 -2.88 -0.21
N GLU A 154 -14.25 -2.28 -0.59
CA GLU A 154 -13.67 -2.47 -1.92
C GLU A 154 -12.35 -3.27 -1.92
N THR A 155 -12.43 -4.46 -2.51
CA THR A 155 -11.30 -5.34 -2.88
C THR A 155 -10.51 -5.98 -1.74
N GLU A 156 -11.18 -6.87 -0.99
CA GLU A 156 -10.53 -8.17 -0.73
C GLU A 156 -10.30 -8.82 -2.11
N PRO A 157 -9.05 -9.05 -2.56
CA PRO A 157 -8.82 -9.63 -3.88
C PRO A 157 -9.47 -11.00 -3.92
N PRO A 158 -10.15 -11.38 -5.03
CA PRO A 158 -10.78 -12.69 -5.14
C PRO A 158 -9.68 -13.73 -4.95
N ALA A 159 -9.75 -14.47 -3.83
CA ALA A 159 -8.74 -15.44 -3.45
C ALA A 159 -8.43 -16.33 -4.64
N GLU A 160 -7.18 -16.27 -5.13
CA GLU A 160 -6.76 -17.07 -6.28
C GLU A 160 -7.08 -18.51 -5.97
N ALA A 161 -8.03 -19.07 -6.73
CA ALA A 161 -8.28 -20.49 -6.75
C ALA A 161 -6.99 -21.13 -7.24
N THR A 162 -6.21 -21.61 -6.28
CA THR A 162 -4.97 -22.36 -6.49
C THR A 162 -5.34 -23.63 -7.24
N ALA A 163 -5.35 -23.51 -8.57
CA ALA A 163 -5.51 -24.61 -9.49
C ALA A 163 -4.25 -25.47 -9.39
N THR A 164 -4.22 -26.32 -8.36
CA THR A 164 -3.23 -27.36 -8.17
C THR A 164 -3.10 -28.16 -9.47
N PRO A 165 -1.97 -28.09 -10.19
CA PRO A 165 -1.73 -29.04 -11.25
C PRO A 165 -1.55 -30.41 -10.59
N GLU A 166 -2.34 -31.40 -11.01
CA GLU A 166 -2.15 -32.81 -10.62
C GLU A 166 -0.76 -33.29 -11.08
N GLN A 167 0.25 -33.12 -10.24
CA GLN A 167 1.49 -33.86 -10.40
C GLN A 167 1.29 -35.28 -9.88
N THR A 168 1.01 -36.20 -10.81
CA THR A 168 1.05 -37.64 -10.58
C THR A 168 2.48 -38.09 -10.27
N SER A 169 2.89 -37.96 -9.01
CA SER A 169 4.17 -38.47 -8.51
C SER A 169 4.07 -39.98 -8.28
N THR A 170 4.56 -40.76 -9.24
CA THR A 170 4.71 -42.22 -9.11
C THR A 170 6.13 -42.55 -8.65
N ALA A 171 6.25 -42.85 -7.36
CA ALA A 171 7.09 -43.87 -6.72
C ALA A 171 8.60 -44.03 -7.02
N GLU A 172 9.33 -44.17 -5.91
CA GLU A 172 10.53 -44.99 -5.68
C GLU A 172 11.86 -44.61 -6.35
N GLY A 173 12.84 -44.25 -5.49
CA GLY A 173 14.21 -43.94 -5.88
C GLY A 173 15.16 -43.82 -4.68
N THR A 174 15.17 -44.81 -3.79
CA THR A 174 16.07 -44.86 -2.62
C THR A 174 17.54 -44.69 -3.04
N SER A 175 18.26 -43.72 -2.47
CA SER A 175 19.72 -43.64 -2.52
C SER A 175 20.28 -42.96 -1.28
N GLU A 176 20.48 -43.78 -0.26
CA GLU A 176 21.27 -43.47 0.94
C GLU A 176 22.74 -43.31 0.55
N VAL A 177 23.30 -42.10 0.66
CA VAL A 177 24.73 -41.85 0.46
C VAL A 177 25.37 -41.45 1.78
N SER A 178 26.12 -42.37 2.37
CA SER A 178 26.84 -42.14 3.63
C SER A 178 27.93 -41.07 3.46
N HIS A 179 27.79 -39.93 4.15
CA HIS A 179 28.86 -38.95 4.25
C HIS A 179 29.88 -39.39 5.32
N THR A 180 31.08 -39.78 4.89
CA THR A 180 32.20 -40.09 5.79
C THR A 180 32.73 -38.81 6.43
N THR A 181 32.55 -38.67 7.75
CA THR A 181 33.17 -37.61 8.55
C THR A 181 34.67 -37.88 8.73
N VAL A 182 35.51 -37.09 8.06
CA VAL A 182 36.96 -37.05 8.32
C VAL A 182 37.21 -36.12 9.50
N VAL A 183 37.62 -36.68 10.64
CA VAL A 183 38.02 -35.92 11.83
C VAL A 183 39.48 -35.45 11.67
N GLY A 184 39.68 -34.13 11.62
CA GLY A 184 40.99 -33.47 11.69
C GLY A 184 41.20 -32.76 13.05
N PRO A 185 42.45 -32.53 13.50
CA PRO A 185 42.73 -31.95 14.82
C PRO A 185 42.52 -30.42 14.87
N PRO A 186 42.32 -29.84 16.06
CA PRO A 186 42.10 -28.40 16.21
C PRO A 186 43.41 -27.60 16.11
N GLU A 187 43.53 -26.73 15.12
CA GLU A 187 44.68 -25.83 14.98
C GLU A 187 44.26 -24.35 14.95
N GLN A 188 44.57 -23.69 16.09
CA GLN A 188 44.87 -22.27 16.30
C GLN A 188 43.97 -21.16 15.72
N ALA A 189 43.53 -20.27 16.61
CA ALA A 189 42.82 -19.05 16.26
C ALA A 189 43.69 -18.07 15.45
N GLY A 190 43.28 -17.80 14.21
CA GLY A 190 43.71 -16.66 13.40
C GLY A 190 42.70 -15.51 13.46
N PRO A 191 43.07 -14.29 13.02
CA PRO A 191 42.21 -13.11 13.10
C PRO A 191 40.99 -13.21 12.16
N GLU A 192 39.91 -12.53 12.53
CA GLU A 192 38.70 -12.39 11.72
C GLU A 192 39.04 -11.84 10.33
N VAL A 193 38.82 -12.68 9.31
CA VAL A 193 38.78 -12.25 7.91
C VAL A 193 37.32 -11.92 7.61
N GLU A 194 36.98 -10.62 7.59
CA GLU A 194 35.66 -10.17 7.13
C GLU A 194 35.40 -10.72 5.71
N ASP A 195 34.26 -11.37 5.51
CA ASP A 195 33.88 -11.89 4.20
C ASP A 195 33.67 -10.71 3.22
N PRO A 196 34.44 -10.60 2.13
CA PRO A 196 34.32 -9.50 1.18
C PRO A 196 32.94 -9.42 0.51
N ARG A 197 32.11 -10.47 0.58
CA ARG A 197 30.71 -10.45 0.12
C ARG A 197 29.78 -9.66 1.05
N LEU A 198 30.03 -9.67 2.36
CA LEU A 198 29.25 -8.87 3.31
C LEU A 198 29.60 -7.37 3.23
N VAL A 199 30.86 -7.05 2.90
CA VAL A 199 31.30 -5.66 2.65
C VAL A 199 30.62 -5.08 1.40
N ALA A 200 30.36 -5.90 0.37
CA ALA A 200 29.64 -5.48 -0.83
C ALA A 200 28.15 -5.17 -0.58
N LEU A 201 27.45 -5.97 0.23
CA LEU A 201 26.05 -5.70 0.59
C LEU A 201 25.87 -4.42 1.41
N ARG A 202 26.87 -4.07 2.25
CA ARG A 202 26.78 -2.94 3.18
C ARG A 202 26.92 -1.56 2.53
N ASN A 203 27.47 -1.49 1.31
CA ASN A 203 27.83 -0.24 0.63
C ASN A 203 26.98 0.04 -0.63
N GLY A 204 25.91 -0.72 -0.88
CA GLY A 204 25.28 -0.79 -2.21
C GLY A 204 23.76 -0.67 -2.24
N HIS A 205 23.17 0.38 -1.64
CA HIS A 205 21.79 0.81 -1.92
C HIS A 205 21.67 2.34 -1.93
N ASP A 206 22.20 2.95 -2.99
CA ASP A 206 21.62 4.17 -3.55
C ASP A 206 20.80 3.76 -4.78
N LEU A 207 19.52 3.45 -4.55
CA LEU A 207 18.62 2.94 -5.59
C LEU A 207 18.20 4.03 -6.60
N GLY A 208 18.35 5.32 -6.25
CA GLY A 208 17.98 6.42 -7.13
C GLY A 208 18.90 6.58 -8.34
N ALA A 209 20.18 6.21 -8.22
CA ALA A 209 21.14 6.29 -9.32
C ALA A 209 20.85 5.25 -10.43
N ALA A 210 20.43 4.03 -10.06
CA ALA A 210 20.18 2.96 -11.01
C ALA A 210 18.90 3.19 -11.86
N GLU A 211 17.88 3.82 -11.28
CA GLU A 211 16.65 4.17 -12.00
C GLU A 211 16.88 5.28 -13.04
N ALA A 212 17.81 6.21 -12.77
CA ALA A 212 18.20 7.27 -13.69
C ALA A 212 18.97 6.75 -14.93
N GLU A 213 19.88 5.78 -14.79
CA GLU A 213 20.58 5.19 -15.94
C GLU A 213 19.63 4.35 -16.82
N ALA A 214 18.72 3.57 -16.22
CA ALA A 214 17.74 2.77 -16.98
C ALA A 214 16.78 3.65 -17.82
N ALA A 215 16.39 4.83 -17.32
CA ALA A 215 15.59 5.78 -18.07
C ALA A 215 16.36 6.34 -19.29
N ALA A 216 17.63 6.69 -19.12
CA ALA A 216 18.47 7.26 -20.18
C ALA A 216 18.74 6.26 -21.32
N GLU A 217 18.98 4.99 -21.01
CA GLU A 217 19.27 3.97 -22.04
C GLU A 217 18.05 3.69 -22.94
N SER A 218 16.83 3.77 -22.38
CA SER A 218 15.57 3.60 -23.16
C SER A 218 15.34 4.69 -24.21
N GLN A 219 15.83 5.92 -23.99
CA GLN A 219 15.72 7.01 -24.97
C GLN A 219 16.77 6.91 -26.09
N ALA A 220 17.92 6.28 -25.81
CA ALA A 220 19.00 6.12 -26.79
C ALA A 220 18.63 5.14 -27.93
N GLU A 221 17.99 4.00 -27.63
CA GLU A 221 17.59 3.04 -28.67
C GLU A 221 16.43 3.55 -29.54
N SER A 222 15.50 4.33 -28.98
CA SER A 222 14.38 4.93 -29.73
C SER A 222 14.83 5.93 -30.81
N GLY A 223 15.95 6.64 -30.58
CA GLY A 223 16.48 7.65 -31.49
C GLY A 223 17.20 7.12 -32.73
N ALA A 224 17.65 5.86 -32.72
CA ALA A 224 18.49 5.32 -33.80
C ALA A 224 17.71 4.77 -35.01
N ALA A 225 16.42 4.49 -34.86
CA ALA A 225 15.62 3.79 -35.86
C ALA A 225 15.03 4.67 -36.99
N SER A 226 15.07 6.00 -36.89
CA SER A 226 14.33 6.92 -37.79
C SER A 226 15.15 7.63 -38.87
N VAL A 227 16.46 7.36 -38.99
CA VAL A 227 17.38 8.14 -39.88
C VAL A 227 18.01 7.29 -41.00
N ALA A 228 17.60 6.03 -41.17
CA ALA A 228 18.27 5.05 -42.02
C ALA A 228 17.53 4.63 -43.32
N GLU A 229 16.64 5.47 -43.88
CA GLU A 229 15.97 5.16 -45.17
C GLU A 229 15.94 6.35 -46.16
N ALA A 230 17.11 6.91 -46.51
CA ALA A 230 17.22 7.94 -47.54
C ALA A 230 18.59 8.05 -48.24
N LYS A 231 19.04 7.01 -48.98
CA LYS A 231 19.89 7.15 -50.21
C LYS A 231 20.33 5.81 -50.84
N ALA A 232 19.72 5.43 -51.96
CA ALA A 232 20.37 4.82 -53.13
C ALA A 232 19.33 4.62 -54.25
N GLY A 233 19.46 5.31 -55.38
CA GLY A 233 18.48 5.25 -56.48
C GLY A 233 18.73 6.33 -57.53
N ASP A 234 19.72 6.11 -58.38
CA ASP A 234 20.29 7.11 -59.29
C ASP A 234 19.67 7.07 -60.71
N GLN A 235 19.55 8.24 -61.33
CA GLN A 235 19.34 8.55 -62.76
C GLN A 235 18.23 7.86 -63.59
N ALA A 236 17.26 8.69 -64.07
CA ALA A 236 16.97 8.83 -65.50
C ALA A 236 16.19 10.13 -65.86
N GLU A 237 16.64 10.78 -66.94
CA GLU A 237 15.93 11.71 -67.85
C GLU A 237 15.15 12.96 -67.36
N SER A 238 15.70 14.12 -67.76
CA SER A 238 15.07 15.07 -68.71
C SER A 238 13.67 15.65 -68.43
N GLY A 239 13.64 16.92 -67.99
CA GLY A 239 12.40 17.71 -67.96
C GLY A 239 12.62 19.20 -67.71
N ARG A 240 12.53 20.05 -68.74
CA ARG A 240 12.54 21.52 -68.60
C ARG A 240 11.17 22.02 -68.14
N GLY A 241 11.14 22.85 -67.09
CA GLY A 241 9.98 23.68 -66.70
C GLY A 241 10.20 24.20 -65.27
N SER A 242 10.48 25.49 -65.04
CA SER A 242 9.62 26.68 -65.22
C SER A 242 8.75 26.98 -63.99
N VAL A 243 9.19 27.97 -63.21
CA VAL A 243 8.39 28.91 -62.39
C VAL A 243 7.55 28.31 -61.24
N ALA A 244 7.94 28.62 -60.01
CA ALA A 244 7.14 29.42 -59.06
C ALA A 244 7.88 29.59 -57.71
N GLU A 245 7.93 30.81 -57.19
CA GLU A 245 7.99 31.04 -55.73
C GLU A 245 6.67 30.55 -55.10
N PRO A 246 6.68 30.18 -53.81
CA PRO A 246 5.97 31.10 -52.92
C PRO A 246 6.68 31.40 -51.59
N ASP A 247 6.51 32.67 -51.21
CA ASP A 247 6.66 33.25 -49.88
C ASP A 247 5.68 32.63 -48.86
N ALA A 248 6.20 32.27 -47.67
CA ALA A 248 5.48 32.02 -46.41
C ALA A 248 6.53 31.80 -45.29
N ALA A 249 6.83 32.73 -44.39
CA ALA A 249 6.01 33.30 -43.30
C ALA A 249 6.00 32.48 -42.00
N SER A 250 6.81 32.95 -41.03
CA SER A 250 6.61 32.87 -39.56
C SER A 250 6.75 31.51 -38.83
N PRO A 251 6.87 31.49 -37.47
CA PRO A 251 7.06 32.61 -36.54
C PRO A 251 8.30 32.50 -35.61
N ASP A 252 8.57 33.62 -34.93
CA ASP A 252 9.36 33.73 -33.69
C ASP A 252 8.76 32.90 -32.55
N GLY A 253 9.59 32.47 -31.58
CA GLY A 253 9.23 31.50 -30.55
C GLY A 253 10.33 31.27 -29.52
N SER A 254 10.66 32.30 -28.75
CA SER A 254 11.54 32.18 -27.58
C SER A 254 10.82 31.42 -26.44
N PRO A 255 11.43 30.38 -25.83
CA PRO A 255 10.90 29.81 -24.59
C PRO A 255 11.22 30.76 -23.42
N VAL A 256 10.17 31.22 -22.74
CA VAL A 256 10.26 31.84 -21.41
C VAL A 256 10.33 30.73 -20.37
N ASP A 257 11.44 30.68 -19.64
CA ASP A 257 11.74 29.69 -18.62
C ASP A 257 11.67 30.38 -17.24
N GLU A 258 10.45 30.54 -16.73
CA GLU A 258 10.16 31.08 -15.39
C GLU A 258 9.10 30.20 -14.69
N ALA A 259 9.55 29.03 -14.21
CA ALA A 259 8.79 28.26 -13.24
C ALA A 259 9.00 28.86 -11.83
N GLU A 260 8.04 29.64 -11.36
CA GLU A 260 8.03 30.11 -9.96
C GLU A 260 7.91 28.92 -9.00
N THR A 261 8.97 28.66 -8.24
CA THR A 261 8.99 27.64 -7.18
C THR A 261 8.26 28.15 -5.93
N LEU A 262 6.95 27.94 -5.89
CA LEU A 262 6.13 28.15 -4.69
C LEU A 262 6.53 27.12 -3.62
N GLY A 263 7.35 27.55 -2.66
CA GLY A 263 7.88 26.70 -1.60
C GLY A 263 6.82 26.20 -0.60
N GLU A 264 6.89 24.91 -0.27
CA GLU A 264 5.92 24.18 0.54
C GLU A 264 5.88 24.62 2.03
N ASP A 265 6.88 25.39 2.50
CA ASP A 265 6.98 25.90 3.88
C ASP A 265 5.83 26.86 4.29
N ALA A 266 5.08 27.43 3.34
CA ALA A 266 4.00 28.38 3.64
C ALA A 266 2.73 27.71 4.21
N LEU A 267 2.52 26.40 3.97
CA LEU A 267 1.31 25.70 4.40
C LEU A 267 1.35 25.26 5.87
N ALA A 268 2.53 24.91 6.40
CA ALA A 268 2.70 24.46 7.79
C ALA A 268 2.32 25.54 8.83
N ALA A 269 2.50 26.82 8.48
CA ALA A 269 2.23 27.93 9.40
C ALA A 269 0.73 28.22 9.63
N ARG A 270 -0.18 27.73 8.78
CA ARG A 270 -1.61 28.10 8.82
C ARG A 270 -2.50 27.15 9.62
N LEU A 271 -2.01 25.97 9.98
CA LEU A 271 -2.74 24.96 10.76
C LEU A 271 -2.43 24.99 12.28
N GLY A 272 -1.52 25.86 12.73
CA GLY A 272 -1.04 25.90 14.11
C GLY A 272 -1.83 26.76 15.12
N ILE A 273 -2.98 27.35 14.76
CA ILE A 273 -3.69 28.33 15.60
C ILE A 273 -5.19 28.00 15.72
N GLN A 274 -5.55 26.87 16.33
CA GLN A 274 -6.91 26.65 16.85
C GLN A 274 -7.04 25.53 17.91
N ALA A 275 -6.18 25.52 18.93
CA ALA A 275 -6.38 24.65 20.10
C ALA A 275 -5.81 25.26 21.38
N GLY A 276 -6.67 25.93 22.17
CA GLY A 276 -6.39 26.23 23.57
C GLY A 276 -6.77 27.62 24.07
N GLU A 277 -8.02 27.82 24.47
CA GLU A 277 -8.29 28.44 25.77
C GLU A 277 -9.64 27.98 26.33
N ALA A 278 -9.64 27.52 27.59
CA ALA A 278 -10.81 27.09 28.34
C ALA A 278 -10.68 27.58 29.79
N LEU A 279 -11.82 27.73 30.49
CA LEU A 279 -12.12 28.40 31.78
C LEU A 279 -12.70 29.82 31.59
N ALA A 280 -13.69 30.32 32.36
CA ALA A 280 -14.55 29.78 33.43
C ALA A 280 -15.63 30.85 33.77
N ALA A 281 -16.80 30.59 34.38
CA ALA A 281 -17.57 29.38 34.70
C ALA A 281 -19.01 29.80 35.14
N ALA A 282 -19.96 28.86 35.21
CA ALA A 282 -21.33 29.09 35.74
C ALA A 282 -21.76 27.93 36.68
N PRO A 283 -22.44 28.19 37.83
CA PRO A 283 -22.76 27.14 38.80
C PRO A 283 -24.26 26.76 38.90
N ALA A 284 -24.47 25.52 39.37
CA ALA A 284 -25.60 24.97 40.15
C ALA A 284 -26.79 24.28 39.42
N ASP A 285 -27.10 23.10 39.97
CA ASP A 285 -28.36 22.33 40.00
C ASP A 285 -29.13 22.04 38.70
N ASP A 286 -28.86 20.88 38.08
CA ASP A 286 -29.76 19.72 38.19
C ASP A 286 -28.99 18.40 37.91
N ALA A 287 -29.50 17.25 38.35
CA ALA A 287 -28.77 15.97 38.32
C ALA A 287 -28.95 15.19 36.99
N PRO A 288 -27.91 15.01 36.15
CA PRO A 288 -28.01 14.29 34.87
C PRO A 288 -27.85 12.77 35.04
N PRO A 289 -28.31 11.95 34.06
CA PRO A 289 -28.04 10.52 34.04
C PRO A 289 -26.53 10.21 33.94
N GLU A 290 -26.11 9.06 34.48
CA GLU A 290 -24.70 8.64 34.56
C GLU A 290 -24.00 8.79 33.19
N ALA A 291 -23.05 9.71 33.12
CA ALA A 291 -22.27 9.95 31.92
C ALA A 291 -21.55 8.65 31.49
N PRO A 292 -21.50 8.32 30.19
CA PRO A 292 -20.84 7.10 29.73
C PRO A 292 -19.37 7.14 30.14
N ALA A 293 -18.96 6.16 30.96
CA ALA A 293 -17.60 6.08 31.48
C ALA A 293 -16.58 6.27 30.36
N ALA A 294 -15.73 7.30 30.50
CA ALA A 294 -14.79 7.73 29.47
C ALA A 294 -13.93 6.55 29.03
N ARG A 295 -13.89 6.26 27.72
CA ARG A 295 -13.19 5.09 27.19
C ARG A 295 -11.73 5.47 26.89
N ALA A 296 -10.79 4.65 27.34
CA ALA A 296 -9.39 4.77 26.93
C ALA A 296 -9.14 3.95 25.66
N THR A 297 -8.34 4.48 24.74
CA THR A 297 -7.85 3.74 23.57
C THR A 297 -6.33 3.73 23.61
N THR A 298 -5.74 2.54 23.65
CA THR A 298 -4.29 2.33 23.67
C THR A 298 -3.83 1.59 22.42
N ARG A 299 -2.74 2.06 21.80
CA ARG A 299 -2.13 1.43 20.62
C ARG A 299 -1.00 0.50 21.07
N VAL A 300 -1.17 -0.81 20.92
CA VAL A 300 -0.14 -1.79 21.27
C VAL A 300 0.56 -2.24 19.99
N VAL A 301 1.83 -1.87 19.83
CA VAL A 301 2.67 -2.22 18.68
C VAL A 301 3.46 -3.47 19.03
N VAL A 302 3.28 -4.55 18.28
CA VAL A 302 3.84 -5.87 18.60
C VAL A 302 4.79 -6.34 17.50
N VAL A 303 6.02 -6.66 17.92
CA VAL A 303 7.08 -7.20 17.06
C VAL A 303 7.38 -8.65 17.47
N GLY A 304 7.65 -9.52 16.50
CA GLY A 304 8.05 -10.93 16.73
C GLY A 304 6.95 -11.97 16.48
N LEU A 305 5.72 -11.56 16.18
CA LEU A 305 4.65 -12.48 15.76
C LEU A 305 4.81 -12.83 14.27
N VAL A 306 5.31 -14.05 13.99
CA VAL A 306 5.65 -14.50 12.61
C VAL A 306 4.56 -15.33 11.92
N SER A 307 3.40 -15.52 12.55
CA SER A 307 2.33 -16.40 12.03
C SER A 307 0.93 -15.83 12.29
N VAL A 308 0.03 -16.02 11.32
CA VAL A 308 -1.40 -15.66 11.40
C VAL A 308 -2.06 -16.30 12.62
N SER A 309 -1.71 -17.54 12.94
CA SER A 309 -2.21 -18.25 14.12
C SER A 309 -1.78 -17.56 15.42
N SER A 310 -0.51 -17.13 15.51
CA SER A 310 0.04 -16.42 16.67
C SER A 310 -0.62 -15.04 16.83
N ILE A 311 -0.83 -14.30 15.74
CA ILE A 311 -1.54 -13.00 15.74
C ILE A 311 -3.00 -13.16 16.22
N ALA A 312 -3.71 -14.16 15.69
CA ALA A 312 -5.09 -14.44 16.09
C ALA A 312 -5.20 -14.89 17.56
N SER A 313 -4.26 -15.70 18.04
CA SER A 313 -4.18 -16.14 19.43
C SER A 313 -3.84 -14.99 20.37
N PHE A 314 -2.84 -14.15 20.04
CA PHE A 314 -2.50 -12.96 20.81
C PHE A 314 -3.70 -12.00 20.93
N LYS A 315 -4.38 -11.73 19.81
CA LYS A 315 -5.62 -10.94 19.79
C LYS A 315 -6.67 -11.49 20.75
N ARG A 316 -6.93 -12.80 20.71
CA ARG A 316 -7.91 -13.47 21.59
C ARG A 316 -7.55 -13.33 23.06
N GLN A 317 -6.27 -13.47 23.42
CA GLN A 317 -5.83 -13.33 24.82
C GLN A 317 -5.92 -11.88 25.31
N VAL A 318 -5.53 -10.89 24.50
CA VAL A 318 -5.70 -9.47 24.86
C VAL A 318 -7.18 -9.11 25.03
N SER A 319 -8.07 -9.61 24.16
CA SER A 319 -9.52 -9.46 24.30
C SER A 319 -10.12 -10.18 25.51
N ALA A 320 -9.40 -11.11 26.14
CA ALA A 320 -9.83 -11.83 27.34
C ALA A 320 -9.42 -11.16 28.66
N ILE A 321 -8.64 -10.07 28.60
CA ILE A 321 -8.25 -9.28 29.77
C ILE A 321 -9.48 -8.52 30.29
N GLU A 322 -9.81 -8.67 31.57
CA GLU A 322 -10.92 -7.97 32.21
C GLU A 322 -10.76 -6.44 32.08
N GLY A 323 -11.80 -5.78 31.55
CA GLY A 323 -11.79 -4.34 31.27
C GLY A 323 -11.45 -3.97 29.81
N VAL A 324 -10.96 -4.91 28.99
CA VAL A 324 -10.86 -4.72 27.53
C VAL A 324 -12.23 -4.94 26.89
N ARG A 325 -12.64 -4.04 25.99
CA ARG A 325 -13.94 -4.08 25.30
C ARG A 325 -13.82 -4.49 23.83
N SER A 326 -12.83 -3.97 23.13
CA SER A 326 -12.59 -4.26 21.72
C SER A 326 -11.10 -4.24 21.40
N VAL A 327 -10.71 -5.02 20.38
CA VAL A 327 -9.34 -5.09 19.87
C VAL A 327 -9.39 -5.10 18.34
N GLY A 328 -8.98 -3.98 17.73
CA GLY A 328 -8.61 -3.92 16.32
C GLY A 328 -7.19 -4.43 16.11
N VAL A 329 -6.87 -4.92 14.91
CA VAL A 329 -5.50 -5.27 14.49
C VAL A 329 -5.25 -4.78 13.08
N SER A 330 -4.09 -4.20 12.82
CA SER A 330 -3.61 -3.80 11.50
C SER A 330 -2.11 -4.09 11.36
N SER A 331 -1.65 -4.40 10.15
CA SER A 331 -0.23 -4.54 9.83
C SER A 331 0.41 -3.16 9.69
N GLY A 332 1.57 -2.96 10.33
CA GLY A 332 2.46 -1.83 10.10
C GLY A 332 3.43 -2.09 8.93
N PRO A 333 4.17 -1.05 8.48
CA PRO A 333 5.05 -1.13 7.32
C PRO A 333 6.23 -2.08 7.52
N ASP A 334 6.79 -2.15 8.73
CA ASP A 334 7.99 -2.92 9.06
C ASP A 334 7.69 -4.38 9.51
N GLY A 335 6.53 -4.92 9.13
CA GLY A 335 6.08 -6.25 9.57
C GLY A 335 5.64 -6.33 11.04
N GLU A 336 5.51 -5.19 11.72
CA GLU A 336 4.91 -5.09 13.05
C GLU A 336 3.38 -5.21 13.00
N PHE A 337 2.76 -5.62 14.12
CA PHE A 337 1.31 -5.68 14.25
C PHE A 337 0.82 -4.66 15.26
N VAL A 338 -0.03 -3.74 14.79
CA VAL A 338 -0.61 -2.67 15.58
C VAL A 338 -1.98 -3.11 16.07
N PHE A 339 -2.16 -3.22 17.38
CA PHE A 339 -3.44 -3.50 18.01
C PHE A 339 -4.04 -2.23 18.60
N LYS A 340 -5.24 -1.85 18.17
CA LYS A 340 -6.01 -0.74 18.77
C LYS A 340 -6.92 -1.34 19.85
N VAL A 341 -6.59 -1.11 21.11
CA VAL A 341 -7.27 -1.71 22.27
C VAL A 341 -8.14 -0.64 22.94
N GLU A 342 -9.46 -0.84 22.94
CA GLU A 342 -10.39 -0.04 23.73
C GLU A 342 -10.59 -0.68 25.10
N HIS A 343 -10.35 0.06 26.18
CA HIS A 343 -10.43 -0.45 27.53
C HIS A 343 -10.95 0.59 28.53
N ASP A 344 -11.26 0.11 29.73
CA ASP A 344 -11.55 0.95 30.89
C ASP A 344 -10.32 1.80 31.27
N PRO A 345 -10.46 3.11 31.54
CA PRO A 345 -9.34 3.99 31.90
C PRO A 345 -8.66 3.61 33.23
N VAL A 346 -9.30 2.80 34.08
CA VAL A 346 -8.70 2.27 35.31
C VAL A 346 -7.76 1.07 35.01
N LEU A 347 -7.84 0.47 33.82
CA LEU A 347 -6.99 -0.67 33.43
C LEU A 347 -5.61 -0.22 32.95
N ALA A 348 -4.58 -0.49 33.76
CA ALA A 348 -3.18 -0.35 33.36
C ALA A 348 -2.75 -1.49 32.42
N LEU A 349 -3.07 -1.37 31.12
CA LEU A 349 -2.86 -2.41 30.10
C LEU A 349 -1.40 -2.92 30.06
N GLN A 350 -0.42 -2.02 30.25
CA GLN A 350 1.01 -2.34 30.31
C GLN A 350 1.39 -3.39 31.38
N ASP A 351 0.66 -3.45 32.49
CA ASP A 351 0.91 -4.39 33.59
C ASP A 351 0.24 -5.76 33.37
N MET A 352 -0.64 -5.87 32.36
CA MET A 352 -1.40 -7.08 32.04
C MET A 352 -0.87 -7.80 30.81
N LEU A 353 -0.32 -7.07 29.82
CA LEU A 353 0.30 -7.66 28.63
C LEU A 353 1.39 -8.73 28.95
N PRO A 354 2.30 -8.55 29.91
CA PRO A 354 3.27 -9.59 30.31
C PRO A 354 2.67 -10.85 30.95
N LYS A 355 1.37 -10.85 31.27
CA LYS A 355 0.65 -11.97 31.91
C LYS A 355 -0.23 -12.75 30.94
N VAL A 356 -0.22 -12.38 29.65
CA VAL A 356 -0.96 -13.08 28.59
C VAL A 356 -0.45 -14.52 28.47
N PRO A 357 -1.31 -15.55 28.64
CA PRO A 357 -0.87 -16.94 28.57
C PRO A 357 -0.58 -17.34 27.12
N GLY A 358 0.43 -18.21 26.95
CA GLY A 358 0.87 -18.71 25.65
C GLY A 358 1.82 -17.79 24.87
N PHE A 359 2.25 -16.66 25.44
CA PHE A 359 3.21 -15.76 24.78
C PHE A 359 4.32 -15.29 25.73
N ALA A 360 5.55 -15.27 25.24
CA ALA A 360 6.67 -14.61 25.91
C ALA A 360 6.61 -13.10 25.60
N VAL A 361 5.82 -12.36 26.37
CA VAL A 361 5.53 -10.93 26.15
C VAL A 361 6.44 -10.04 26.99
N ARG A 362 7.19 -9.14 26.35
CA ARG A 362 8.04 -8.13 26.99
C ARG A 362 7.70 -6.73 26.48
N VAL A 363 7.30 -5.84 27.38
CA VAL A 363 7.16 -4.41 27.08
C VAL A 363 8.56 -3.81 26.84
N VAL A 364 8.71 -3.09 25.73
CA VAL A 364 9.97 -2.44 25.31
C VAL A 364 9.93 -0.95 25.64
N SER A 365 8.82 -0.28 25.34
CA SER A 365 8.58 1.13 25.65
C SER A 365 7.08 1.40 25.87
N SER A 366 6.76 2.50 26.56
CA SER A 366 5.39 2.96 26.80
C SER A 366 5.43 4.50 26.80
N ALA A 367 4.74 5.13 25.85
CA ALA A 367 4.70 6.57 25.67
C ALA A 367 3.40 6.99 24.94
N ASP A 368 2.77 8.09 25.38
CA ASP A 368 1.69 8.77 24.65
C ASP A 368 0.55 7.86 24.15
N GLY A 369 0.06 6.96 25.02
CA GLY A 369 -1.00 6.01 24.68
C GLY A 369 -0.58 4.89 23.72
N THR A 370 0.73 4.76 23.45
CA THR A 370 1.33 3.69 22.64
C THR A 370 2.26 2.82 23.49
N ILE A 371 2.11 1.50 23.40
CA ILE A 371 2.94 0.50 24.09
C ILE A 371 3.65 -0.34 23.04
N GLN A 372 4.99 -0.32 23.00
CA GLN A 372 5.77 -1.24 22.16
C GLN A 372 6.08 -2.52 22.91
N VAL A 373 5.90 -3.65 22.25
CA VAL A 373 5.95 -4.98 22.84
C VAL A 373 6.71 -5.93 21.91
N ALA A 374 7.68 -6.66 22.46
CA ALA A 374 8.20 -7.85 21.81
C ALA A 374 7.40 -9.06 22.31
N ALA A 375 6.79 -9.82 21.40
CA ALA A 375 6.07 -11.06 21.72
C ALA A 375 6.60 -12.19 20.86
N SER A 376 6.95 -13.31 21.51
CA SER A 376 7.32 -14.56 20.84
C SER A 376 6.37 -15.67 21.28
N ASP A 377 6.00 -16.51 20.32
CA ASP A 377 5.18 -17.70 20.51
C ASP A 377 6.11 -18.89 20.80
N PRO A 378 6.15 -19.42 22.04
CA PRO A 378 7.11 -20.45 22.42
C PRO A 378 6.83 -21.79 21.73
N ASP A 379 5.59 -22.03 21.31
CA ASP A 379 5.14 -23.29 20.70
C ASP A 379 5.55 -23.39 19.21
N LEU A 380 6.19 -22.35 18.65
CA LEU A 380 6.65 -22.27 17.26
C LEU A 380 8.12 -22.69 17.06
N HIS A 381 8.80 -23.15 18.12
CA HIS A 381 10.22 -23.49 18.12
C HIS A 381 10.55 -24.97 18.39
N ASP A 382 9.54 -25.84 18.52
CA ASP A 382 9.62 -27.31 18.46
C ASP A 382 9.20 -27.84 17.07
#